data_AF-A0A2V8K431-F1
#
_entry.id   AF-A0A2V8K431-F1
#
_cell.length_a   1.000
_cell.length_b   1.000
_cell.length_c   1.000
_cell.angle_alpha   90.00
_cell.angle_beta   90.00
_cell.angle_gamma   90.00
#
_symmetry.space_group_name_H-M   'P 1'
#
loop_
_entity.id
_entity.type
_entity.pdbx_description
1 polymer ?
#
loop_
_entity_poly.entity_id
_entity_poly.type
_entity_poly.pdbx_seq_one_letter_code
_entity_poly.pdbx_strand_id
1 'polypeptide(L)'
;WEKYMQIEGDAGLEVRVPIEAGPHLVGVYFVRELWEPEGLPQPLQRGRVITDDQVYMDYANVGAVLIGGPFTSTGTAKDTPSRRAIFVCYPKQPAEESACATRILSRIARLAYRRPVTPQDAQTLVEFFNNGRRDGGTFDAGIQFALERLLVDPDFLLRVHRDAKQSEAIYRLSDLEIASRLSFFLWSSIPDERLLDLAERGQLSNPQTLERETRRMLADPRAIDSLVTTFAGQWLNLRRVEETVVDPQRYPNYDESLLEGFQRETELFIASTIREDRSVADLLNADYTFVNERLARHYGIPGVYGSRFRRVTLSNHDQRGGLLAQGALLATTSYPDRTSPVLRGKFLFNNILGLNVPPPPAGVDTNLTDKPGSAPKTIREKLAQHRTNPTCNGCHSVIDPLGFTLENFDVIGGWRTVDEAGRPVDATGETLGGAKIEGLRGLRALLLDDPEQFPRTVTEKLMAYALGRRVEYYDRPAIRKIVHDAAAQNYRWSSLISGIVKSPSFLMRSRG
;
A
#
# COMPACT_ATOMS: atom_id res chain seq x y z
N TRP A 1 0.46 40.55 8.46
CA TRP A 1 0.58 39.34 7.65
C TRP A 1 0.66 38.10 8.52
N GLU A 2 1.69 37.93 9.35
CA GLU A 2 1.81 36.77 10.26
C GLU A 2 0.59 36.57 11.16
N LYS A 3 0.05 37.65 11.75
CA LYS A 3 -1.20 37.60 12.53
C LYS A 3 -2.41 37.11 11.71
N TYR A 4 -2.50 37.51 10.43
CA TYR A 4 -3.56 37.03 9.54
C TYR A 4 -3.39 35.53 9.30
N MET A 5 -2.20 35.10 8.85
CA MET A 5 -1.92 33.70 8.56
C MET A 5 -2.09 32.77 9.78
N GLN A 6 -1.75 33.23 10.99
CA GLN A 6 -1.76 32.39 12.19
C GLN A 6 -3.05 32.44 13.01
N ILE A 7 -3.88 33.49 12.87
CA ILE A 7 -5.00 33.74 13.79
C ILE A 7 -6.31 34.03 13.06
N GLU A 8 -6.28 34.81 11.97
CA GLU A 8 -7.50 35.39 11.39
C GLU A 8 -7.85 34.81 9.99
N GLY A 9 -6.91 34.15 9.31
CA GLY A 9 -7.04 33.68 7.93
C GLY A 9 -8.17 32.66 7.72
N ASP A 10 -8.42 31.84 8.75
CA ASP A 10 -9.46 30.80 8.72
C ASP A 10 -10.77 31.24 9.38
N ALA A 11 -10.83 32.43 9.98
CA ALA A 11 -11.98 32.86 10.80
C ALA A 11 -13.31 32.93 10.03
N GLY A 12 -13.26 32.99 8.69
CA GLY A 12 -14.43 32.95 7.80
C GLY A 12 -14.68 31.58 7.14
N LEU A 13 -13.87 30.57 7.43
CA LEU A 13 -13.94 29.24 6.80
C LEU A 13 -14.57 28.16 7.69
N GLU A 14 -14.95 28.51 8.92
CA GLU A 14 -15.70 27.63 9.81
C GLU A 14 -17.19 27.59 9.46
N VAL A 15 -17.68 26.42 9.06
CA VAL A 15 -19.10 26.21 8.74
C VAL A 15 -19.68 25.14 9.66
N ARG A 16 -20.84 25.45 10.28
CA ARG A 16 -21.63 24.48 11.05
C ARG A 16 -22.89 24.13 10.27
N VAL A 17 -23.08 22.85 10.01
CA VAL A 17 -24.25 22.33 9.29
C VAL A 17 -24.91 21.19 10.06
N PRO A 18 -26.26 21.14 10.11
CA PRO A 18 -26.96 19.96 10.58
C PRO A 18 -26.81 18.83 9.55
N ILE A 19 -26.28 17.69 9.97
CA ILE A 19 -26.06 16.52 9.10
C ILE A 19 -26.70 15.30 9.74
N GLU A 20 -27.45 14.53 8.94
CA GLU A 20 -28.01 13.27 9.38
C GLU A 20 -26.91 12.23 9.64
N ALA A 21 -27.12 11.32 10.59
CA ALA A 21 -26.13 10.29 10.89
C ALA A 21 -25.96 9.31 9.70
N GLY A 22 -24.71 9.11 9.26
CA GLY A 22 -24.41 8.20 8.16
C GLY A 22 -23.15 8.60 7.38
N PRO A 23 -22.76 7.81 6.37
CA PRO A 23 -21.68 8.18 5.47
C PRO A 23 -22.13 9.32 4.55
N HIS A 24 -21.32 10.38 4.48
CA HIS A 24 -21.52 11.54 3.60
C HIS A 24 -20.23 11.83 2.83
N LEU A 25 -20.37 12.37 1.62
CA LEU A 25 -19.26 12.90 0.84
C LEU A 25 -19.15 14.40 1.08
N VAL A 26 -17.98 14.86 1.52
CA VAL A 26 -17.67 16.28 1.71
C VAL A 26 -16.66 16.71 0.65
N GLY A 27 -16.91 17.86 0.01
CA GLY A 27 -16.02 18.45 -0.98
C GLY A 27 -15.74 19.91 -0.65
N VAL A 28 -14.47 20.31 -0.74
CA VAL A 28 -14.01 21.69 -0.55
C VAL A 28 -13.30 22.11 -1.84
N TYR A 29 -13.64 23.30 -2.35
CA TYR A 29 -13.08 23.84 -3.58
C TYR A 29 -12.93 25.35 -3.48
N PHE A 30 -11.86 25.88 -4.05
CA PHE A 30 -11.76 27.31 -4.32
C PHE A 30 -12.55 27.63 -5.58
N VAL A 31 -13.31 28.72 -5.55
CA VAL A 31 -13.83 29.31 -6.79
C VAL A 31 -12.64 29.78 -7.60
N ARG A 32 -12.59 29.37 -8.87
CA ARG A 32 -11.44 29.69 -9.74
C ARG A 32 -11.39 31.19 -10.00
N GLU A 33 -10.48 31.88 -9.30
CA GLU A 33 -10.08 33.25 -9.61
C GLU A 33 -8.70 33.22 -10.27
N LEU A 34 -8.62 33.73 -11.50
CA LEU A 34 -7.37 33.83 -12.25
C LEU A 34 -6.80 35.23 -12.05
N TRP A 35 -5.63 35.32 -11.43
CA TRP A 35 -4.81 36.52 -11.42
C TRP A 35 -3.48 36.20 -12.10
N GLU A 36 -2.95 37.15 -12.86
CA GLU A 36 -1.64 37.04 -13.50
C GLU A 36 -0.67 37.96 -12.75
N PRO A 37 0.41 37.44 -12.16
CA PRO A 37 1.40 38.28 -11.50
C PRO A 37 2.09 39.21 -12.49
N GLU A 38 1.94 40.52 -12.31
CA GLU A 38 2.70 41.54 -13.06
C GLU A 38 4.06 41.79 -12.38
N GLY A 39 5.17 41.75 -13.14
CA GLY A 39 6.50 42.10 -12.62
C GLY A 39 7.67 41.26 -13.16
N LEU A 40 8.84 41.41 -12.52
CA LEU A 40 10.02 40.58 -12.82
C LEU A 40 9.79 39.16 -12.29
N PRO A 41 9.96 38.11 -13.12
CA PRO A 41 9.86 36.72 -12.66
C PRO A 41 10.82 36.47 -11.49
N GLN A 42 10.26 36.16 -10.33
CA GLN A 42 11.04 35.71 -9.17
C GLN A 42 11.10 34.18 -9.15
N PRO A 43 12.15 33.57 -8.58
CA PRO A 43 12.16 32.14 -8.31
C PRO A 43 10.94 31.74 -7.48
N LEU A 44 10.25 30.67 -7.89
CA LEU A 44 9.10 30.16 -7.16
C LEU A 44 9.54 29.71 -5.77
N GLN A 45 9.08 30.40 -4.73
CA GLN A 45 9.22 29.95 -3.34
C GLN A 45 8.11 28.96 -3.02
N ARG A 46 8.14 27.80 -3.68
CA ARG A 46 7.18 26.71 -3.56
C ARG A 46 7.86 25.41 -3.11
N GLY A 47 7.06 24.40 -2.78
CA GLY A 47 7.51 23.06 -2.41
C GLY A 47 7.15 22.70 -0.97
N ARG A 48 7.51 21.48 -0.56
CA ARG A 48 7.23 20.98 0.79
C ARG A 48 8.39 21.28 1.74
N VAL A 49 8.10 22.02 2.81
CA VAL A 49 9.02 22.21 3.96
C VAL A 49 8.38 21.55 5.19
N ILE A 50 9.17 20.84 5.99
CA ILE A 50 8.65 20.09 7.16
C ILE A 50 8.42 21.03 8.36
N THR A 51 9.22 22.08 8.48
CA THR A 51 9.30 22.94 9.67
C THR A 51 8.42 24.18 9.59
N ASP A 52 7.87 24.47 8.41
CA ASP A 52 7.16 25.72 8.16
C ASP A 52 6.12 25.52 7.06
N ASP A 53 4.89 25.99 7.31
CA ASP A 53 3.79 26.06 6.35
C ASP A 53 3.84 27.34 5.51
N GLN A 54 4.76 28.27 5.81
CA GLN A 54 4.90 29.60 5.17
C GLN A 54 5.64 29.58 3.83
N VAL A 55 5.54 28.49 3.07
CA VAL A 55 6.00 28.48 1.70
C VAL A 55 5.06 29.35 0.87
N TYR A 56 5.55 30.47 0.32
CA TYR A 56 4.77 31.45 -0.44
C TYR A 56 4.17 30.83 -1.72
N MET A 57 2.96 30.27 -1.58
CA MET A 57 2.25 29.58 -2.66
C MET A 57 1.66 30.58 -3.65
N ASP A 58 1.96 30.38 -4.94
CA ASP A 58 1.40 31.19 -6.04
C ASP A 58 0.05 30.63 -6.55
N TYR A 59 -0.37 29.44 -6.08
CA TYR A 59 -1.78 29.01 -6.16
C TYR A 59 -2.36 28.68 -4.77
N ALA A 60 -3.58 29.15 -4.49
CA ALA A 60 -4.32 28.73 -3.31
C ALA A 60 -4.56 27.20 -3.35
N ASN A 61 -4.26 26.52 -2.26
CA ASN A 61 -4.49 25.10 -2.06
C ASN A 61 -5.25 24.85 -0.76
N VAL A 62 -5.96 23.72 -0.70
CA VAL A 62 -6.59 23.28 0.55
C VAL A 62 -5.52 22.50 1.32
N GLY A 63 -4.99 23.10 2.39
CA GLY A 63 -4.00 22.43 3.24
C GLY A 63 -4.61 21.33 4.10
N ALA A 64 -5.74 21.60 4.76
CA ALA A 64 -6.48 20.61 5.55
C ALA A 64 -7.97 20.92 5.59
N VAL A 65 -8.79 19.88 5.80
CA VAL A 65 -10.22 20.02 6.12
C VAL A 65 -10.46 19.28 7.44
N LEU A 66 -10.73 20.04 8.50
CA LEU A 66 -11.01 19.48 9.82
C LEU A 66 -12.52 19.36 10.02
N ILE A 67 -13.01 18.13 10.16
CA ILE A 67 -14.42 17.85 10.46
C ILE A 67 -14.52 17.50 11.95
N GLY A 68 -15.05 18.44 12.73
CA GLY A 68 -15.33 18.27 14.16
C GLY A 68 -16.81 18.03 14.44
N GLY A 69 -17.11 17.20 15.43
CA GLY A 69 -18.47 16.91 15.90
C GLY A 69 -18.67 15.45 16.28
N PRO A 70 -19.92 15.04 16.60
CA PRO A 70 -21.12 15.89 16.71
C PRO A 70 -21.07 16.80 17.94
N PHE A 71 -21.44 18.08 17.80
CA PHE A 71 -21.50 19.04 18.91
C PHE A 71 -22.81 18.99 19.69
N THR A 72 -23.89 18.59 19.03
CA THR A 72 -25.22 18.41 19.62
C THR A 72 -25.89 17.25 18.90
N SER A 73 -26.23 16.18 19.61
CA SER A 73 -26.98 15.06 19.05
C SER A 73 -28.45 15.16 19.45
N THR A 74 -29.36 15.17 18.48
CA THR A 74 -30.82 15.18 18.72
C THR A 74 -31.40 13.79 19.00
N GLY A 75 -30.56 12.75 19.10
CA GLY A 75 -30.93 11.39 19.47
C GLY A 75 -29.98 10.34 18.89
N THR A 76 -30.30 9.06 19.13
CA THR A 76 -29.56 7.93 18.56
C THR A 76 -29.91 7.77 17.09
N ALA A 77 -28.89 7.73 16.22
CA ALA A 77 -29.07 7.37 14.81
C ALA A 77 -29.83 6.05 14.72
N LYS A 78 -30.93 6.01 13.96
CA LYS A 78 -31.78 4.80 13.90
C LYS A 78 -31.42 3.89 12.74
N ASP A 79 -31.03 4.47 11.60
CA ASP A 79 -30.79 3.73 10.37
C ASP A 79 -29.45 4.11 9.73
N THR A 80 -28.39 3.41 10.11
CA THR A 80 -27.06 3.54 9.51
C THR A 80 -26.58 2.19 8.99
N PRO A 81 -25.65 2.14 8.03
CA PRO A 81 -25.08 0.87 7.56
C PRO A 81 -24.58 -0.02 8.71
N SER A 82 -23.88 0.55 9.69
CA SER A 82 -23.37 -0.19 10.86
C SER A 82 -24.50 -0.74 11.72
N ARG A 83 -25.58 0.02 11.94
CA ARG A 83 -26.73 -0.46 12.72
C ARG A 83 -27.45 -1.60 12.03
N ARG A 84 -27.67 -1.51 10.72
CA ARG A 84 -28.24 -2.60 9.92
C ARG A 84 -27.38 -3.86 9.97
N ALA A 85 -26.06 -3.71 10.06
CA ALA A 85 -25.13 -4.83 10.20
C ALA A 85 -25.13 -5.46 11.60
N ILE A 86 -25.33 -4.67 12.66
CA ILE A 86 -25.32 -5.13 14.07
C ILE A 86 -26.68 -5.68 14.49
N PHE A 87 -27.74 -4.89 14.34
CA PHE A 87 -29.05 -5.18 14.90
C PHE A 87 -29.91 -6.02 13.95
N VAL A 88 -29.68 -7.33 13.99
CA VAL A 88 -30.52 -8.31 13.25
C VAL A 88 -31.92 -8.50 13.84
N CYS A 89 -32.17 -7.90 15.00
CA CYS A 89 -33.49 -7.79 15.61
C CYS A 89 -33.58 -6.60 16.55
N TYR A 90 -34.81 -6.24 16.89
CA TYR A 90 -35.14 -5.33 17.97
C TYR A 90 -36.25 -5.94 18.83
N PRO A 91 -36.14 -5.92 20.16
CA PRO A 91 -37.18 -6.41 21.04
C PRO A 91 -38.38 -5.46 21.03
N LYS A 92 -39.60 -6.01 21.00
CA LYS A 92 -40.84 -5.24 21.12
C LYS A 92 -41.29 -5.09 22.58
N GLN A 93 -40.85 -6.01 23.44
CA GLN A 93 -41.16 -6.03 24.87
C GLN A 93 -39.90 -6.33 25.70
N PRO A 94 -39.83 -5.87 26.96
CA PRO A 94 -38.67 -6.13 27.83
C PRO A 94 -38.31 -7.62 27.98
N ALA A 95 -39.30 -8.51 27.99
CA ALA A 95 -39.08 -9.95 28.09
C ALA A 95 -38.31 -10.55 26.89
N GLU A 96 -38.32 -9.86 25.74
CA GLU A 96 -37.63 -10.29 24.52
C GLU A 96 -36.18 -9.78 24.45
N GLU A 97 -35.77 -8.84 25.32
CA GLU A 97 -34.47 -8.18 25.26
C GLU A 97 -33.32 -9.19 25.33
N SER A 98 -33.35 -10.11 26.30
CA SER A 98 -32.29 -11.09 26.50
C SER A 98 -32.13 -12.03 25.29
N ALA A 99 -33.23 -12.52 24.72
CA ALA A 99 -33.20 -13.39 23.56
C ALA A 99 -32.68 -12.66 22.30
N CYS A 100 -33.11 -11.42 22.08
CA CYS A 100 -32.64 -10.63 20.95
C CYS A 100 -31.17 -10.22 21.11
N ALA A 101 -30.75 -9.79 22.31
CA ALA A 101 -29.36 -9.48 22.61
C ALA A 101 -28.44 -10.69 22.39
N THR A 102 -28.84 -11.86 22.89
CA THR A 102 -28.08 -13.11 22.69
C THR A 102 -27.91 -13.41 21.21
N ARG A 103 -28.97 -13.30 20.39
CA ARG A 103 -28.88 -13.51 18.94
C ARG A 103 -27.93 -12.53 18.25
N ILE A 104 -28.00 -11.23 18.58
CA ILE A 104 -27.11 -10.20 18.03
C ILE A 104 -25.65 -10.50 18.41
N LEU A 105 -25.40 -10.69 19.71
CA LEU A 105 -24.05 -10.86 20.25
C LEU A 105 -23.42 -12.17 19.80
N SER A 106 -24.16 -13.28 19.76
CA SER A 106 -23.66 -14.54 19.22
C SER A 106 -23.32 -14.42 17.73
N ARG A 107 -24.12 -13.72 16.93
CA ARG A 107 -23.79 -13.52 15.52
C ARG A 107 -22.48 -12.73 15.35
N ILE A 108 -22.33 -11.63 16.09
CA ILE A 108 -21.14 -10.76 15.96
C ILE A 108 -19.92 -11.46 16.55
N ALA A 109 -20.04 -12.13 17.69
CA ALA A 109 -18.97 -12.92 18.29
C ALA A 109 -18.49 -14.04 17.39
N ARG A 110 -19.41 -14.72 16.69
CA ARG A 110 -19.06 -15.76 15.71
C ARG A 110 -18.11 -15.23 14.63
N LEU A 111 -18.45 -14.06 14.07
CA LEU A 111 -17.64 -13.40 13.05
C LEU A 111 -16.33 -12.84 13.61
N ALA A 112 -16.40 -12.16 14.76
CA ALA A 112 -15.26 -11.51 15.39
C ALA A 112 -14.20 -12.51 15.86
N TYR A 113 -14.62 -13.60 16.50
CA TYR A 113 -13.74 -14.67 16.99
C TYR A 113 -13.43 -15.71 15.92
N ARG A 114 -14.12 -15.65 14.77
CA ARG A 114 -13.83 -16.45 13.56
C ARG A 114 -14.01 -17.95 13.81
N ARG A 115 -14.95 -18.29 14.69
CA ARG A 115 -15.26 -19.66 15.12
C ARG A 115 -16.69 -19.74 15.67
N PRO A 116 -17.25 -20.95 15.82
CA PRO A 116 -18.47 -21.14 16.60
C PRO A 116 -18.37 -20.51 17.99
N VAL A 117 -19.45 -19.84 18.39
CA VAL A 117 -19.58 -19.23 19.72
C VAL A 117 -19.84 -20.32 20.74
N THR A 118 -19.05 -20.33 21.82
CA THR A 118 -19.25 -21.23 22.95
C THR A 118 -20.31 -20.66 23.90
N PRO A 119 -20.92 -21.50 24.76
CA PRO A 119 -21.83 -21.01 25.79
C PRO A 119 -21.20 -19.94 26.69
N GLN A 120 -19.91 -20.07 27.00
CA GLN A 120 -19.16 -19.12 27.81
C GLN A 120 -19.00 -17.78 27.11
N ASP A 121 -18.67 -17.76 25.81
CA ASP A 121 -18.57 -16.52 25.02
C ASP A 121 -19.90 -15.74 25.07
N ALA A 122 -21.02 -16.44 24.84
CA ALA A 122 -22.34 -15.84 24.83
C ALA A 122 -22.74 -15.31 26.22
N GLN A 123 -22.47 -16.09 27.28
CA GLN A 123 -22.76 -15.70 28.65
C GLN A 123 -22.01 -14.42 29.03
N THR A 124 -20.70 -14.36 28.80
CA THR A 124 -19.89 -13.17 29.11
C THR A 124 -20.44 -11.94 28.37
N LEU A 125 -20.74 -12.04 27.08
CA LEU A 125 -21.25 -10.88 26.34
C LEU A 125 -22.64 -10.43 26.83
N VAL A 126 -23.51 -11.36 27.22
CA VAL A 126 -24.82 -11.04 27.80
C VAL A 126 -24.69 -10.39 29.18
N GLU A 127 -23.71 -10.77 29.99
CA GLU A 127 -23.42 -10.09 31.26
C GLU A 127 -23.02 -8.62 31.05
N PHE A 128 -22.15 -8.34 30.08
CA PHE A 128 -21.84 -6.96 29.69
C PHE A 128 -23.05 -6.23 29.13
N PHE A 129 -23.88 -6.89 28.31
CA PHE A 129 -25.15 -6.30 27.86
C PHE A 129 -26.03 -5.88 29.03
N ASN A 130 -26.21 -6.74 30.03
CA ASN A 130 -27.04 -6.44 31.20
C ASN A 130 -26.49 -5.24 32.00
N ASN A 131 -25.17 -5.14 32.16
CA ASN A 131 -24.53 -4.00 32.81
C ASN A 131 -24.77 -2.70 32.03
N GLY A 132 -24.52 -2.70 30.72
CA GLY A 132 -24.75 -1.52 29.87
C GLY A 132 -26.23 -1.13 29.80
N ARG A 133 -27.13 -2.12 29.82
CA ARG A 133 -28.58 -1.91 29.85
C ARG A 133 -29.05 -1.27 31.16
N ARG A 134 -28.46 -1.67 32.29
CA ARG A 134 -28.74 -1.12 33.62
C ARG A 134 -28.21 0.31 33.76
N ASP A 135 -26.98 0.54 33.32
CA ASP A 135 -26.28 1.81 33.55
C ASP A 135 -26.67 2.88 32.51
N GLY A 136 -26.86 2.48 31.25
CA GLY A 136 -27.24 3.38 30.14
C GLY A 136 -28.73 3.43 29.82
N GLY A 137 -29.57 2.65 30.50
CA GLY A 137 -31.03 2.74 30.45
C GLY A 137 -31.73 2.32 29.15
N THR A 138 -30.99 1.90 28.11
CA THR A 138 -31.54 1.52 26.80
C THR A 138 -30.97 0.18 26.30
N PHE A 139 -31.72 -0.51 25.43
CA PHE A 139 -31.26 -1.74 24.77
C PHE A 139 -29.96 -1.50 23.98
N ASP A 140 -29.90 -0.38 23.25
CA ASP A 140 -28.75 0.04 22.47
C ASP A 140 -27.50 0.23 23.33
N ALA A 141 -27.62 0.86 24.50
CA ALA A 141 -26.49 1.01 25.44
C ALA A 141 -25.97 -0.33 25.94
N GLY A 142 -26.86 -1.30 26.18
CA GLY A 142 -26.48 -2.68 26.49
C GLY A 142 -25.68 -3.32 25.36
N ILE A 143 -26.18 -3.24 24.11
CA ILE A 143 -25.46 -3.81 22.95
C ILE A 143 -24.11 -3.12 22.76
N GLN A 144 -24.05 -1.80 22.88
CA GLN A 144 -22.81 -1.04 22.77
C GLN A 144 -21.76 -1.54 23.78
N PHE A 145 -22.11 -1.66 25.06
CA PHE A 145 -21.15 -2.08 26.08
C PHE A 145 -20.65 -3.52 25.89
N ALA A 146 -21.53 -4.42 25.43
CA ALA A 146 -21.12 -5.77 25.06
C ALA A 146 -20.19 -5.79 23.83
N LEU A 147 -20.42 -4.92 22.84
CA LEU A 147 -19.53 -4.78 21.68
C LEU A 147 -18.17 -4.20 22.08
N GLU A 148 -18.13 -3.22 22.98
CA GLU A 148 -16.87 -2.70 23.53
C GLU A 148 -16.03 -3.83 24.14
N ARG A 149 -16.65 -4.70 24.96
CA ARG A 149 -15.98 -5.88 25.52
C ARG A 149 -15.48 -6.85 24.44
N LEU A 150 -16.29 -7.12 23.42
CA LEU A 150 -15.92 -8.01 22.31
C LEU A 150 -14.72 -7.47 21.53
N LEU A 151 -14.67 -6.16 21.28
CA LEU A 151 -13.60 -5.52 20.49
C LEU A 151 -12.26 -5.43 21.23
N VAL A 152 -12.25 -5.64 22.55
CA VAL A 152 -11.01 -5.74 23.35
C VAL A 152 -10.69 -7.17 23.78
N ASP A 153 -11.44 -8.17 23.29
CA ASP A 153 -11.17 -9.56 23.61
C ASP A 153 -9.92 -10.08 22.87
N PRO A 154 -9.04 -10.87 23.53
CA PRO A 154 -7.91 -11.50 22.88
C PRO A 154 -8.29 -12.35 21.65
N ASP A 155 -9.44 -13.04 21.65
CA ASP A 155 -9.88 -13.84 20.49
C ASP A 155 -10.27 -12.95 19.30
N PHE A 156 -10.59 -11.66 19.52
CA PHE A 156 -10.76 -10.68 18.45
C PHE A 156 -9.42 -10.09 18.01
N LEU A 157 -8.66 -9.53 18.97
CA LEU A 157 -7.42 -8.78 18.76
C LEU A 157 -6.29 -9.63 18.17
N LEU A 158 -6.24 -10.92 18.51
CA LEU A 158 -5.15 -11.82 18.15
C LEU A 158 -5.65 -12.96 17.27
N ARG A 159 -4.85 -13.31 16.25
CA ARG A 159 -5.04 -14.52 15.43
C ARG A 159 -4.24 -15.68 16.02
N VAL A 160 -4.68 -16.19 17.17
CA VAL A 160 -4.02 -17.31 17.84
C VAL A 160 -4.40 -18.61 17.16
N HIS A 161 -3.40 -19.27 16.56
CA HIS A 161 -3.54 -20.63 16.05
C HIS A 161 -3.05 -21.56 17.16
N ARG A 162 -3.99 -22.18 17.89
CA ARG A 162 -3.64 -23.12 18.95
C ARG A 162 -3.08 -24.38 18.29
N ASP A 163 -1.88 -24.80 18.70
CA ASP A 163 -1.34 -26.07 18.24
C ASP A 163 -2.35 -27.17 18.55
N ALA A 164 -2.63 -27.99 17.54
CA ALA A 164 -3.44 -29.17 17.74
C ALA A 164 -2.83 -30.00 18.87
N LYS A 165 -3.66 -30.70 19.66
CA LYS A 165 -3.19 -31.73 20.60
C LYS A 165 -2.50 -32.93 19.91
N GLN A 166 -2.16 -32.80 18.62
CA GLN A 166 -1.57 -33.83 17.79
C GLN A 166 -0.07 -33.96 18.07
N SER A 167 0.42 -35.19 18.00
CA SER A 167 1.83 -35.55 18.21
C SER A 167 2.74 -35.24 17.02
N GLU A 168 2.18 -34.87 15.87
CA GLU A 168 2.93 -34.69 14.63
C GLU A 168 3.65 -33.33 14.57
N ALA A 169 4.85 -33.32 13.98
CA ALA A 169 5.65 -32.11 13.81
C ALA A 169 5.08 -31.16 12.74
N ILE A 170 4.34 -31.69 11.75
CA ILE A 170 3.67 -30.93 10.70
C ILE A 170 2.24 -31.42 10.61
N TYR A 171 1.26 -30.51 10.69
CA TYR A 171 -0.16 -30.84 10.65
C TYR A 171 -0.91 -29.96 9.66
N ARG A 172 -2.06 -30.46 9.20
CA ARG A 172 -2.99 -29.71 8.36
C ARG A 172 -3.80 -28.75 9.20
N LEU A 173 -3.97 -27.52 8.70
CA LEU A 173 -4.84 -26.53 9.35
C LEU A 173 -6.29 -26.98 9.32
N SER A 174 -7.02 -26.64 10.39
CA SER A 174 -8.47 -26.75 10.40
C SER A 174 -9.09 -25.79 9.38
N ASP A 175 -10.31 -26.11 8.94
CA ASP A 175 -11.01 -25.26 7.98
C ASP A 175 -11.31 -23.85 8.53
N LEU A 176 -11.47 -23.70 9.85
CA LEU A 176 -11.58 -22.39 10.51
C LEU A 176 -10.28 -21.58 10.39
N GLU A 177 -9.13 -22.23 10.55
CA GLU A 177 -7.82 -21.59 10.36
C GLU A 177 -7.58 -21.24 8.88
N ILE A 178 -8.01 -22.10 7.95
CA ILE A 178 -7.96 -21.80 6.51
C ILE A 178 -8.84 -20.60 6.18
N ALA A 179 -10.07 -20.52 6.70
CA ALA A 179 -10.96 -19.36 6.51
C ALA A 179 -10.36 -18.07 7.06
N SER A 180 -9.80 -18.13 8.27
CA SER A 180 -9.11 -17.00 8.89
C SER A 180 -7.89 -16.58 8.06
N ARG A 181 -7.05 -17.52 7.63
CA ARG A 181 -5.87 -17.21 6.80
C ARG A 181 -6.26 -16.62 5.44
N LEU A 182 -7.27 -17.17 4.78
CA LEU A 182 -7.75 -16.71 3.47
C LEU A 182 -8.36 -15.30 3.54
N SER A 183 -9.18 -15.03 4.56
CA SER A 183 -9.80 -13.71 4.78
C SER A 183 -8.77 -12.63 5.07
N PHE A 184 -7.76 -12.90 5.90
CA PHE A 184 -6.72 -11.91 6.15
C PHE A 184 -5.73 -11.77 5.00
N PHE A 185 -5.48 -12.84 4.24
CA PHE A 185 -4.68 -12.73 3.02
C PHE A 185 -5.38 -11.86 1.98
N LEU A 186 -6.65 -12.10 1.69
CA LEU A 186 -7.32 -11.40 0.60
C LEU A 186 -7.93 -10.08 1.02
N TRP A 187 -8.56 -9.99 2.18
CA TRP A 187 -9.33 -8.82 2.61
C TRP A 187 -8.70 -8.04 3.77
N SER A 188 -7.59 -8.52 4.35
CA SER A 188 -7.02 -7.97 5.59
C SER A 188 -8.09 -7.73 6.68
N SER A 189 -9.08 -8.63 6.72
CA SER A 189 -10.27 -8.53 7.56
C SER A 189 -10.79 -9.92 7.91
N ILE A 190 -11.80 -9.97 8.78
CA ILE A 190 -12.45 -11.21 9.22
C ILE A 190 -13.18 -11.92 8.06
N PRO A 191 -13.35 -13.26 8.12
CA PRO A 191 -14.16 -14.01 7.16
C PRO A 191 -15.62 -13.54 7.18
N ASP A 192 -16.27 -13.60 6.03
CA ASP A 192 -17.73 -13.40 5.97
C ASP A 192 -18.47 -14.66 6.44
N GLU A 193 -19.78 -14.53 6.65
CA GLU A 193 -20.62 -15.65 7.13
C GLU A 193 -20.52 -16.87 6.22
N ARG A 194 -20.52 -16.67 4.90
CA ARG A 194 -20.41 -17.75 3.93
C ARG A 194 -19.11 -18.54 4.09
N LEU A 195 -17.97 -17.86 4.21
CA LEU A 195 -16.68 -18.52 4.36
C LEU A 195 -16.63 -19.28 5.69
N LEU A 196 -17.18 -18.71 6.75
CA LEU A 196 -17.22 -19.33 8.07
C LEU A 196 -18.19 -20.53 8.12
N ASP A 197 -19.34 -20.46 7.45
CA ASP A 197 -20.29 -21.58 7.32
C ASP A 197 -19.65 -22.79 6.61
N LEU A 198 -18.91 -22.54 5.53
CA LEU A 198 -18.17 -23.59 4.82
C LEU A 198 -17.08 -24.19 5.72
N ALA A 199 -16.43 -23.35 6.52
CA ALA A 199 -15.38 -23.77 7.42
C ALA A 199 -15.90 -24.67 8.54
N GLU A 200 -17.01 -24.27 9.18
CA GLU A 200 -17.67 -25.04 10.23
C GLU A 200 -18.20 -26.39 9.74
N ARG A 201 -18.54 -26.50 8.46
CA ARG A 201 -18.97 -27.75 7.82
C ARG A 201 -17.81 -28.60 7.31
N GLY A 202 -16.56 -28.19 7.49
CA GLY A 202 -15.38 -28.91 7.00
C GLY A 202 -15.27 -28.99 5.48
N GLN A 203 -15.79 -27.98 4.76
CA GLN A 203 -15.86 -27.97 3.29
C GLN A 203 -14.73 -27.18 2.62
N LEU A 204 -14.00 -26.34 3.35
CA LEU A 204 -12.87 -25.56 2.81
C LEU A 204 -11.62 -26.40 2.57
N SER A 205 -11.49 -27.55 3.22
CA SER A 205 -10.44 -28.52 2.92
C SER A 205 -10.59 -29.18 1.53
N ASN A 206 -11.76 -29.06 0.90
CA ASN A 206 -11.95 -29.48 -0.49
C ASN A 206 -11.30 -28.47 -1.46
N PRO A 207 -10.36 -28.88 -2.33
CA PRO A 207 -9.65 -27.95 -3.21
C PRO A 207 -10.54 -27.15 -4.16
N GLN A 208 -11.64 -27.73 -4.64
CA GLN A 208 -12.57 -27.04 -5.55
C GLN A 208 -13.39 -25.97 -4.81
N THR A 209 -13.82 -26.26 -3.58
CA THR A 209 -14.50 -25.27 -2.73
C THR A 209 -13.56 -24.13 -2.37
N LEU A 210 -12.32 -24.44 -1.96
CA LEU A 210 -11.31 -23.43 -1.63
C LEU A 210 -11.01 -22.51 -2.82
N GLU A 211 -10.84 -23.08 -4.02
CA GLU A 211 -10.62 -22.30 -5.23
C GLU A 211 -11.81 -21.39 -5.57
N ARG A 212 -13.04 -21.92 -5.47
CA ARG A 212 -14.25 -21.14 -5.72
C ARG A 212 -14.37 -19.96 -4.75
N GLU A 213 -14.12 -20.17 -3.47
CA GLU A 213 -14.15 -19.08 -2.48
C GLU A 213 -13.00 -18.09 -2.69
N THR A 214 -11.81 -18.56 -3.07
CA THR A 214 -10.67 -17.67 -3.43
C THR A 214 -11.06 -16.73 -4.56
N ARG A 215 -11.64 -17.24 -5.65
CA ARG A 215 -12.08 -16.42 -6.80
C ARG A 215 -13.18 -15.45 -6.42
N ARG A 216 -14.17 -15.89 -5.63
CA ARG A 216 -15.23 -15.02 -5.12
C ARG A 216 -14.65 -13.87 -4.31
N MET A 217 -13.73 -14.16 -3.41
CA MET A 217 -13.11 -13.17 -2.55
C MET A 217 -12.25 -12.18 -3.32
N LEU A 218 -11.54 -12.64 -4.36
CA LEU A 218 -10.78 -11.77 -5.27
C LEU A 218 -11.67 -10.81 -6.08
N ALA A 219 -12.92 -11.20 -6.37
CA ALA A 219 -13.89 -10.35 -7.06
C ALA A 219 -14.53 -9.29 -6.13
N ASP A 220 -14.38 -9.42 -4.82
CA ASP A 220 -14.89 -8.46 -3.84
C ASP A 220 -13.99 -7.20 -3.81
N PRO A 221 -14.55 -5.98 -3.77
CA PRO A 221 -13.76 -4.74 -3.71
C PRO A 221 -12.73 -4.70 -2.57
N ARG A 222 -13.00 -5.37 -1.45
CA ARG A 222 -12.06 -5.48 -0.32
C ARG A 222 -10.75 -6.15 -0.70
N ALA A 223 -10.76 -7.07 -1.67
CA ALA A 223 -9.52 -7.72 -2.11
C ALA A 223 -8.60 -6.74 -2.83
N ILE A 224 -9.16 -5.92 -3.72
CA ILE A 224 -8.38 -4.88 -4.40
C ILE A 224 -7.84 -3.87 -3.40
N ASP A 225 -8.69 -3.37 -2.50
CA ASP A 225 -8.31 -2.38 -1.50
C ASP A 225 -7.17 -2.91 -0.60
N SER A 226 -7.33 -4.11 -0.05
CA SER A 226 -6.34 -4.75 0.80
C SER A 226 -5.02 -5.04 0.05
N LEU A 227 -5.07 -5.68 -1.11
CA LEU A 227 -3.85 -6.05 -1.85
C LEU A 227 -3.07 -4.82 -2.32
N VAL A 228 -3.74 -3.70 -2.55
CA VAL A 228 -3.10 -2.44 -2.96
C VAL A 228 -2.53 -1.69 -1.75
N THR A 229 -3.38 -1.35 -0.77
CA THR A 229 -3.00 -0.48 0.35
C THR A 229 -2.11 -1.18 1.39
N THR A 230 -2.26 -2.50 1.54
CA THR A 230 -1.48 -3.29 2.50
C THR A 230 -0.34 -4.03 1.83
N PHE A 231 -0.61 -4.98 0.92
CA PHE A 231 0.43 -5.79 0.31
C PHE A 231 1.37 -4.95 -0.56
N ALA A 232 0.86 -4.26 -1.59
CA ALA A 232 1.70 -3.45 -2.46
C ALA A 232 2.32 -2.25 -1.72
N GLY A 233 1.58 -1.63 -0.79
CA GLY A 233 2.09 -0.58 0.08
C GLY A 233 3.33 -1.01 0.89
N GLN A 234 3.36 -2.24 1.40
CA GLN A 234 4.53 -2.82 2.08
C GLN A 234 5.60 -3.29 1.10
N TRP A 235 5.22 -4.03 0.05
CA TRP A 235 6.17 -4.60 -0.91
C TRP A 235 6.93 -3.50 -1.64
N LEU A 236 6.28 -2.43 -2.07
CA LEU A 236 6.89 -1.36 -2.85
C LEU A 236 7.31 -0.14 -2.02
N ASN A 237 7.18 -0.22 -0.69
CA ASN A 237 7.47 0.87 0.25
C ASN A 237 6.68 2.17 -0.01
N LEU A 238 5.44 2.07 -0.53
CA LEU A 238 4.64 3.26 -0.87
C LEU A 238 4.31 4.11 0.36
N ARG A 239 4.29 3.51 1.55
CA ARG A 239 4.09 4.23 2.83
C ARG A 239 5.18 5.25 3.13
N ARG A 240 6.36 5.13 2.50
CA ARG A 240 7.48 6.06 2.67
C ARG A 240 7.39 7.28 1.75
N VAL A 241 6.40 7.32 0.85
CA VAL A 241 6.20 8.45 -0.06
C VAL A 241 5.96 9.73 0.75
N GLU A 242 5.09 9.69 1.77
CA GLU A 242 4.81 10.80 2.71
C GLU A 242 6.04 11.27 3.50
N GLU A 243 6.98 10.36 3.77
CA GLU A 243 8.23 10.66 4.47
C GLU A 243 9.29 11.28 3.54
N THR A 244 9.07 11.28 2.23
CA THR A 244 10.08 11.72 1.27
C THR A 244 10.19 13.25 1.27
N VAL A 245 11.41 13.71 1.55
CA VAL A 245 11.78 15.13 1.59
C VAL A 245 12.70 15.39 0.42
N VAL A 246 12.48 16.51 -0.25
CA VAL A 246 13.36 16.99 -1.32
C VAL A 246 13.75 18.43 -1.06
N ASP A 247 14.87 18.86 -1.62
CA ASP A 247 15.30 20.24 -1.57
C ASP A 247 14.31 21.13 -2.35
N PRO A 248 13.53 21.98 -1.67
CA PRO A 248 12.50 22.79 -2.31
C PRO A 248 13.09 23.89 -3.21
N GLN A 249 14.36 24.28 -3.02
CA GLN A 249 15.02 25.24 -3.92
C GLN A 249 15.35 24.60 -5.27
N ARG A 250 15.71 23.30 -5.27
CA ARG A 250 15.97 22.54 -6.49
C ARG A 250 14.71 22.00 -7.14
N TYR A 251 13.74 21.60 -6.32
CA TYR A 251 12.48 20.98 -6.75
C TYR A 251 11.27 21.75 -6.20
N PRO A 252 11.07 23.02 -6.61
CA PRO A 252 9.98 23.86 -6.09
C PRO A 252 8.59 23.34 -6.46
N ASN A 253 8.52 22.46 -7.46
CA ASN A 253 7.30 21.77 -7.88
C ASN A 253 7.08 20.45 -7.14
N TYR A 254 7.80 20.15 -6.06
CA TYR A 254 7.50 19.00 -5.20
C TYR A 254 6.67 19.45 -4.01
N ASP A 255 5.36 19.30 -4.13
CA ASP A 255 4.35 19.68 -3.14
C ASP A 255 3.53 18.45 -2.71
N GLU A 256 2.66 18.65 -1.73
CA GLU A 256 1.79 17.58 -1.20
C GLU A 256 0.88 16.98 -2.28
N SER A 257 0.34 17.80 -3.18
CA SER A 257 -0.53 17.33 -4.27
C SER A 257 0.19 16.41 -5.27
N LEU A 258 1.50 16.62 -5.49
CA LEU A 258 2.32 15.74 -6.32
C LEU A 258 2.63 14.44 -5.60
N LEU A 259 2.89 14.49 -4.29
CA LEU A 259 3.18 13.34 -3.45
C LEU A 259 1.96 12.40 -3.36
N GLU A 260 0.78 12.95 -3.07
CA GLU A 260 -0.49 12.23 -3.18
C GLU A 260 -0.71 11.70 -4.60
N GLY A 261 -0.34 12.51 -5.59
CA GLY A 261 -0.29 12.17 -7.00
C GLY A 261 0.44 10.86 -7.28
N PHE A 262 1.68 10.78 -6.81
CA PHE A 262 2.57 9.63 -6.94
C PHE A 262 2.02 8.39 -6.28
N GLN A 263 1.59 8.49 -5.01
CA GLN A 263 1.04 7.35 -4.31
C GLN A 263 -0.21 6.83 -5.02
N ARG A 264 -1.12 7.74 -5.40
CA ARG A 264 -2.38 7.36 -6.02
C ARG A 264 -2.20 6.77 -7.43
N GLU A 265 -1.22 7.24 -8.19
CA GLU A 265 -0.83 6.63 -9.46
C GLU A 265 -0.49 5.15 -9.28
N THR A 266 0.44 4.84 -8.37
CA THR A 266 0.89 3.47 -8.16
C THR A 266 -0.23 2.57 -7.65
N GLU A 267 -1.06 3.07 -6.71
CA GLU A 267 -2.22 2.34 -6.20
C GLU A 267 -3.22 1.99 -7.32
N LEU A 268 -3.61 2.97 -8.13
CA LEU A 268 -4.56 2.77 -9.23
C LEU A 268 -3.99 1.84 -10.30
N PHE A 269 -2.70 1.97 -10.60
CA PHE A 269 -2.00 1.12 -11.54
C PHE A 269 -2.05 -0.35 -11.09
N ILE A 270 -1.64 -0.65 -9.86
CA ILE A 270 -1.67 -2.02 -9.32
C ILE A 270 -3.11 -2.53 -9.21
N ALA A 271 -4.03 -1.70 -8.71
CA ALA A 271 -5.46 -2.04 -8.63
C ALA A 271 -6.02 -2.46 -9.99
N SER A 272 -5.64 -1.77 -11.06
CA SER A 272 -6.08 -2.11 -12.42
C SER A 272 -5.54 -3.47 -12.87
N THR A 273 -4.27 -3.78 -12.58
CA THR A 273 -3.68 -5.08 -12.94
C THR A 273 -4.33 -6.25 -12.20
N ILE A 274 -4.67 -6.08 -10.93
CA ILE A 274 -5.33 -7.14 -10.15
C ILE A 274 -6.79 -7.30 -10.61
N ARG A 275 -7.51 -6.19 -10.79
CA ARG A 275 -8.94 -6.21 -11.19
C ARG A 275 -9.13 -6.80 -12.59
N GLU A 276 -8.24 -6.47 -13.52
CA GLU A 276 -8.26 -6.99 -14.89
C GLU A 276 -7.58 -8.37 -15.00
N ASP A 277 -7.14 -8.93 -13.87
CA ASP A 277 -6.40 -10.19 -13.76
C ASP A 277 -5.25 -10.29 -14.78
N ARG A 278 -4.46 -9.21 -14.89
CA ARG A 278 -3.33 -9.12 -15.82
C ARG A 278 -2.16 -9.98 -15.35
N SER A 279 -1.24 -10.22 -16.28
CA SER A 279 0.06 -10.78 -15.93
C SER A 279 0.77 -9.85 -14.94
N VAL A 280 1.44 -10.40 -13.94
CA VAL A 280 2.30 -9.57 -13.09
C VAL A 280 3.43 -8.93 -13.89
N ALA A 281 3.87 -9.52 -15.01
CA ALA A 281 4.88 -8.92 -15.89
C ALA A 281 4.46 -7.56 -16.47
N ASP A 282 3.15 -7.27 -16.59
CA ASP A 282 2.63 -5.96 -17.00
C ASP A 282 3.08 -4.85 -16.02
N LEU A 283 3.38 -5.19 -14.76
CA LEU A 283 3.94 -4.23 -13.81
C LEU A 283 5.28 -3.65 -14.26
N LEU A 284 6.05 -4.36 -15.09
CA LEU A 284 7.33 -3.87 -15.59
C LEU A 284 7.19 -3.13 -16.92
N ASN A 285 6.22 -3.51 -17.74
CA ASN A 285 6.20 -3.12 -19.16
C ASN A 285 4.91 -2.47 -19.65
N ALA A 286 3.94 -2.17 -18.77
CA ALA A 286 2.72 -1.48 -19.18
C ALA A 286 3.02 -0.16 -19.92
N ASP A 287 2.25 0.10 -20.97
CA ASP A 287 2.29 1.30 -21.80
C ASP A 287 1.28 2.37 -21.35
N TYR A 288 0.78 2.25 -20.13
CA TYR A 288 -0.22 3.14 -19.56
C TYR A 288 0.09 3.47 -18.11
N THR A 289 -0.46 4.58 -17.64
CA THR A 289 -0.47 4.92 -16.21
C THR A 289 -1.78 5.65 -15.84
N PHE A 290 -1.91 6.03 -14.57
CA PHE A 290 -3.04 6.81 -14.06
C PHE A 290 -2.59 8.19 -13.62
N VAL A 291 -3.14 9.23 -14.25
CA VAL A 291 -2.78 10.63 -13.93
C VAL A 291 -4.04 11.47 -13.72
N ASN A 292 -3.95 12.42 -12.80
CA ASN A 292 -4.77 13.63 -12.79
C ASN A 292 -3.99 14.76 -13.49
N GLU A 293 -4.56 15.98 -13.55
CA GLU A 293 -3.89 17.11 -14.20
C GLU A 293 -2.52 17.44 -13.59
N ARG A 294 -2.41 17.41 -12.25
CA ARG A 294 -1.17 17.72 -11.54
C ARG A 294 -0.02 16.80 -11.94
N LEU A 295 -0.29 15.49 -11.97
CA LEU A 295 0.69 14.47 -12.34
C LEU A 295 0.96 14.46 -13.85
N ALA A 296 -0.06 14.69 -14.66
CA ALA A 296 0.07 14.79 -16.12
C ALA A 296 1.00 15.94 -16.51
N ARG A 297 0.88 17.12 -15.88
CA ARG A 297 1.82 18.24 -16.08
C ARG A 297 3.24 17.86 -15.69
N HIS A 298 3.43 17.18 -14.57
CA HIS A 298 4.75 16.73 -14.12
C HIS A 298 5.40 15.73 -15.09
N TYR A 299 4.60 14.86 -15.73
CA TYR A 299 5.09 13.89 -16.72
C TYR A 299 5.08 14.40 -18.17
N GLY A 300 4.61 15.63 -18.43
CA GLY A 300 4.49 16.16 -19.79
C GLY A 300 3.40 15.49 -20.64
N ILE A 301 2.35 14.96 -20.01
CA ILE A 301 1.22 14.30 -20.68
C ILE A 301 0.13 15.34 -20.98
N PRO A 302 -0.14 15.68 -22.26
CA PRO A 302 -1.14 16.68 -22.61
C PRO A 302 -2.59 16.15 -22.48
N GLY A 303 -3.57 17.05 -22.46
CA GLY A 303 -5.00 16.70 -22.58
C GLY A 303 -5.68 16.16 -21.30
N VAL A 304 -5.03 16.28 -20.15
CA VAL A 304 -5.58 15.86 -18.85
C VAL A 304 -5.89 17.09 -17.99
N TYR A 305 -7.16 17.23 -17.59
CA TYR A 305 -7.65 18.39 -16.82
C TYR A 305 -8.46 17.95 -15.59
N GLY A 306 -8.27 18.63 -14.46
CA GLY A 306 -8.94 18.37 -13.19
C GLY A 306 -8.26 17.32 -12.30
N SER A 307 -8.77 17.22 -11.07
CA SER A 307 -8.22 16.37 -9.99
C SER A 307 -8.51 14.88 -10.15
N ARG A 308 -9.48 14.50 -11.00
CA ARG A 308 -9.84 13.10 -11.23
C ARG A 308 -8.77 12.36 -12.05
N PHE A 309 -8.26 11.28 -11.48
CA PHE A 309 -7.36 10.34 -12.15
C PHE A 309 -8.05 9.62 -13.31
N ARG A 310 -7.30 9.45 -14.39
CA ARG A 310 -7.70 8.66 -15.56
C ARG A 310 -6.55 7.83 -16.06
N ARG A 311 -6.87 6.67 -16.63
CA ARG A 311 -5.91 5.83 -17.34
C ARG A 311 -5.54 6.53 -18.65
N VAL A 312 -4.25 6.67 -18.92
CA VAL A 312 -3.71 7.26 -20.17
C VAL A 312 -2.67 6.34 -20.77
N THR A 313 -2.64 6.24 -22.10
CA THR A 313 -1.56 5.58 -22.83
C THR A 313 -0.37 6.51 -22.93
N LEU A 314 0.84 5.99 -22.72
CA LEU A 314 2.09 6.71 -22.74
C LEU A 314 2.65 6.67 -24.17
N SER A 315 2.88 7.85 -24.76
CA SER A 315 3.36 7.97 -26.14
C SER A 315 4.82 7.55 -26.32
N ASN A 316 5.64 7.69 -25.28
CA ASN A 316 7.05 7.31 -25.31
C ASN A 316 7.32 6.25 -24.23
N HIS A 317 7.17 5.00 -24.63
CA HIS A 317 7.36 3.86 -23.74
C HIS A 317 8.81 3.68 -23.30
N ASP A 318 9.79 4.19 -24.06
CA ASP A 318 11.20 4.14 -23.69
C ASP A 318 11.53 5.09 -22.54
N GLN A 319 10.74 6.17 -22.40
CA GLN A 319 10.88 7.13 -21.30
C GLN A 319 10.04 6.77 -20.08
N ARG A 320 8.82 6.26 -20.26
CA ARG A 320 7.93 5.97 -19.14
C ARG A 320 7.02 4.78 -19.45
N GLY A 321 6.87 3.90 -18.47
CA GLY A 321 6.02 2.71 -18.55
C GLY A 321 6.34 1.74 -17.42
N GLY A 322 5.32 1.05 -16.92
CA GLY A 322 5.44 0.18 -15.75
C GLY A 322 5.81 0.92 -14.45
N LEU A 323 6.00 0.13 -13.39
CA LEU A 323 6.29 0.61 -12.03
C LEU A 323 7.61 1.39 -11.95
N LEU A 324 8.65 0.92 -12.63
CA LEU A 324 10.01 1.45 -12.49
C LEU A 324 10.16 2.91 -12.95
N ALA A 325 9.16 3.41 -13.67
CA ALA A 325 9.10 4.78 -14.15
C ALA A 325 8.10 5.65 -13.37
N GLN A 326 7.50 5.16 -12.27
CA GLN A 326 6.55 5.94 -11.47
C GLN A 326 7.27 6.82 -10.44
N GLY A 327 6.73 8.02 -10.22
CA GLY A 327 7.34 9.03 -9.37
C GLY A 327 7.50 8.59 -7.92
N ALA A 328 6.54 7.80 -7.40
CA ALA A 328 6.58 7.25 -6.04
C ALA A 328 7.88 6.47 -5.78
N LEU A 329 8.26 5.60 -6.73
CA LEU A 329 9.45 4.75 -6.59
C LEU A 329 10.73 5.55 -6.81
N LEU A 330 10.72 6.48 -7.77
CA LEU A 330 11.88 7.29 -8.11
C LEU A 330 12.22 8.29 -6.98
N ALA A 331 11.21 8.86 -6.33
CA ALA A 331 11.35 9.77 -5.21
C ALA A 331 11.82 9.05 -3.93
N THR A 332 11.18 7.94 -3.58
CA THR A 332 11.54 7.17 -2.35
C THR A 332 12.91 6.50 -2.41
N THR A 333 13.52 6.43 -3.61
CA THR A 333 14.86 5.88 -3.84
C THR A 333 15.91 6.96 -4.16
N SER A 334 15.63 8.22 -3.81
CA SER A 334 16.55 9.35 -3.97
C SER A 334 16.88 10.01 -2.63
N TYR A 335 17.93 10.81 -2.59
CA TYR A 335 18.20 11.73 -1.48
C TYR A 335 17.52 13.08 -1.76
N PRO A 336 17.35 13.95 -0.74
CA PRO A 336 16.62 15.20 -0.95
C PRO A 336 17.22 16.11 -2.04
N ASP A 337 18.54 16.09 -2.18
CA ASP A 337 19.30 16.98 -3.06
C ASP A 337 19.74 16.30 -4.37
N ARG A 338 19.68 14.96 -4.47
CA ARG A 338 20.27 14.20 -5.60
C ARG A 338 19.69 12.81 -5.78
N THR A 339 19.79 12.29 -7.01
CA THR A 339 19.48 10.89 -7.31
C THR A 339 20.43 9.92 -6.58
N SER A 340 20.02 8.66 -6.47
CA SER A 340 20.85 7.61 -5.86
C SER A 340 20.76 6.30 -6.64
N PRO A 341 21.70 6.04 -7.56
CA PRO A 341 21.86 4.74 -8.21
C PRO A 341 21.97 3.58 -7.22
N VAL A 342 22.58 3.83 -6.05
CA VAL A 342 22.70 2.84 -4.98
C VAL A 342 21.32 2.44 -4.43
N LEU A 343 20.48 3.40 -4.08
CA LEU A 343 19.16 3.13 -3.52
C LEU A 343 18.18 2.58 -4.57
N ARG A 344 18.26 3.09 -5.80
CA ARG A 344 17.52 2.57 -6.97
C ARG A 344 17.90 1.13 -7.27
N GLY A 345 19.20 0.83 -7.34
CA GLY A 345 19.73 -0.52 -7.50
C GLY A 345 19.28 -1.44 -6.36
N LYS A 346 19.43 -1.00 -5.11
CA LYS A 346 18.97 -1.76 -3.93
C LYS A 346 17.47 -2.10 -4.02
N PHE A 347 16.64 -1.16 -4.47
CA PHE A 347 15.22 -1.40 -4.71
C PHE A 347 15.01 -2.47 -5.78
N LEU A 348 15.71 -2.39 -6.92
CA LEU A 348 15.63 -3.40 -7.98
C LEU A 348 16.01 -4.80 -7.46
N PHE A 349 17.11 -4.93 -6.73
CA PHE A 349 17.52 -6.21 -6.14
C PHE A 349 16.47 -6.75 -5.15
N ASN A 350 16.07 -5.95 -4.17
CA ASN A 350 15.21 -6.41 -3.07
C ASN A 350 13.74 -6.63 -3.48
N ASN A 351 13.21 -5.75 -4.32
CA ASN A 351 11.78 -5.65 -4.60
C ASN A 351 11.42 -6.29 -5.94
N ILE A 352 12.32 -6.30 -6.92
CA ILE A 352 12.07 -6.80 -8.27
C ILE A 352 12.73 -8.16 -8.51
N LEU A 353 13.99 -8.34 -8.08
CA LEU A 353 14.74 -9.59 -8.27
C LEU A 353 14.66 -10.56 -7.07
N GLY A 354 14.13 -10.12 -5.92
CA GLY A 354 14.01 -10.96 -4.73
C GLY A 354 15.36 -11.29 -4.06
N LEU A 355 16.40 -10.52 -4.37
CA LEU A 355 17.76 -10.69 -3.87
C LEU A 355 18.01 -9.71 -2.72
N ASN A 356 18.27 -10.23 -1.52
CA ASN A 356 18.48 -9.41 -0.33
C ASN A 356 19.85 -8.70 -0.36
N VAL A 357 19.83 -7.38 -0.43
CA VAL A 357 21.03 -6.53 -0.28
C VAL A 357 21.23 -6.20 1.20
N PRO A 358 22.38 -6.59 1.80
CA PRO A 358 22.66 -6.30 3.21
C PRO A 358 22.83 -4.79 3.47
N PRO A 359 22.70 -4.34 4.72
CA PRO A 359 23.07 -2.98 5.10
C PRO A 359 24.57 -2.72 4.84
N PRO A 360 24.99 -1.45 4.68
CA PRO A 360 26.40 -1.12 4.53
C PRO A 360 27.21 -1.59 5.75
N PRO A 361 28.48 -1.96 5.58
CA PRO A 361 29.35 -2.35 6.70
C PRO A 361 29.44 -1.25 7.76
N ALA A 362 29.54 -1.63 9.03
CA ALA A 362 29.66 -0.67 10.12
C ALA A 362 30.95 0.16 9.99
N GLY A 363 30.86 1.47 10.26
CA GLY A 363 32.01 2.37 10.31
C GLY A 363 32.55 2.87 8.97
N VAL A 364 31.87 2.61 7.84
CA VAL A 364 32.27 3.15 6.53
C VAL A 364 31.66 4.54 6.30
N ASP A 365 32.45 5.46 5.75
CA ASP A 365 31.96 6.77 5.32
C ASP A 365 31.12 6.61 4.05
N THR A 366 29.84 6.97 4.12
CA THR A 366 28.88 6.89 3.00
C THR A 366 28.63 8.25 2.35
N ASN A 367 29.37 9.29 2.75
CA ASN A 367 29.18 10.64 2.26
C ASN A 367 29.76 10.80 0.84
N LEU A 368 28.91 11.20 -0.10
CA LEU A 368 29.27 11.49 -1.49
C LEU A 368 29.32 12.99 -1.79
N THR A 369 29.33 13.84 -0.76
CA THR A 369 29.34 15.29 -0.91
C THR A 369 30.70 15.75 -1.44
N ASP A 370 30.67 16.62 -2.43
CA ASP A 370 31.89 17.24 -2.97
C ASP A 370 32.53 18.16 -1.91
N LYS A 371 33.86 18.24 -1.91
CA LYS A 371 34.54 19.21 -1.04
C LYS A 371 34.18 20.64 -1.49
N PRO A 372 33.94 21.58 -0.57
CA PRO A 372 33.69 22.97 -0.92
C PRO A 372 34.79 23.51 -1.86
N GLY A 373 34.37 24.13 -2.98
CA GLY A 373 35.29 24.69 -3.99
C GLY A 373 35.79 23.72 -5.06
N SER A 374 35.39 22.44 -5.03
CA SER A 374 35.68 21.51 -6.13
C SER A 374 34.67 21.61 -7.27
N ALA A 375 35.08 21.28 -8.49
CA ALA A 375 34.19 21.21 -9.63
C ALA A 375 33.11 20.13 -9.42
N PRO A 376 31.85 20.37 -9.78
CA PRO A 376 30.75 19.44 -9.54
C PRO A 376 30.96 18.12 -10.30
N LYS A 377 30.93 17.01 -9.57
CA LYS A 377 31.06 15.65 -10.14
C LYS A 377 29.70 15.03 -10.43
N THR A 378 29.64 14.18 -11.46
CA THR A 378 28.45 13.37 -11.73
C THR A 378 28.31 12.36 -10.60
N ILE A 379 27.10 11.85 -10.39
CA ILE A 379 26.90 10.76 -9.43
C ILE A 379 27.72 9.51 -9.81
N ARG A 380 27.94 9.26 -11.10
CA ARG A 380 28.77 8.17 -11.60
C ARG A 380 30.24 8.33 -11.19
N GLU A 381 30.80 9.52 -11.33
CA GLU A 381 32.17 9.80 -10.90
C GLU A 381 32.32 9.73 -9.38
N LYS A 382 31.32 10.21 -8.64
CA LYS A 382 31.29 10.11 -7.17
C LYS A 382 31.31 8.65 -6.73
N LEU A 383 30.47 7.81 -7.33
CA LEU A 383 30.42 6.37 -7.04
C LEU A 383 31.67 5.64 -7.52
N ALA A 384 32.25 6.01 -8.68
CA ALA A 384 33.51 5.45 -9.15
C ALA A 384 34.66 5.74 -8.17
N GLN A 385 34.73 6.98 -7.65
CA GLN A 385 35.68 7.32 -6.59
C GLN A 385 35.39 6.52 -5.31
N HIS A 386 34.14 6.42 -4.88
CA HIS A 386 33.74 5.67 -3.69
C HIS A 386 34.10 4.17 -3.78
N ARG A 387 33.97 3.58 -4.98
CA ARG A 387 34.33 2.19 -5.28
C ARG A 387 35.83 1.93 -5.36
N THR A 388 36.69 2.94 -5.23
CA THR A 388 38.14 2.69 -5.04
C THR A 388 38.42 1.97 -3.72
N ASN A 389 37.50 2.04 -2.75
CA ASN A 389 37.54 1.23 -1.55
C ASN A 389 37.12 -0.22 -1.87
N PRO A 390 38.00 -1.23 -1.70
CA PRO A 390 37.68 -2.62 -2.00
C PRO A 390 36.45 -3.16 -1.26
N THR A 391 36.22 -2.69 -0.03
CA THR A 391 35.06 -3.08 0.80
C THR A 391 33.75 -2.64 0.14
N CYS A 392 33.72 -1.44 -0.45
CA CYS A 392 32.52 -0.92 -1.12
C CYS A 392 32.34 -1.56 -2.50
N ASN A 393 33.43 -1.76 -3.25
CA ASN A 393 33.35 -2.27 -4.62
C ASN A 393 32.72 -3.66 -4.73
N GLY A 394 32.87 -4.52 -3.71
CA GLY A 394 32.33 -5.88 -3.72
C GLY A 394 30.82 -5.93 -3.94
N CYS A 395 30.06 -5.02 -3.32
CA CYS A 395 28.61 -4.95 -3.52
C CYS A 395 28.22 -3.94 -4.61
N HIS A 396 28.87 -2.78 -4.65
CA HIS A 396 28.50 -1.68 -5.55
C HIS A 396 28.82 -1.94 -7.02
N SER A 397 29.76 -2.84 -7.33
CA SER A 397 29.98 -3.32 -8.70
C SER A 397 28.79 -4.06 -9.30
N VAL A 398 27.85 -4.50 -8.46
CA VAL A 398 26.65 -5.25 -8.86
C VAL A 398 25.38 -4.40 -8.72
N ILE A 399 25.31 -3.60 -7.66
CA ILE A 399 24.12 -2.78 -7.34
C ILE A 399 24.02 -1.55 -8.24
N ASP A 400 25.10 -0.76 -8.32
CA ASP A 400 25.08 0.54 -8.99
C ASP A 400 24.76 0.45 -10.49
N PRO A 401 25.28 -0.55 -11.26
CA PRO A 401 24.99 -0.66 -12.68
C PRO A 401 23.50 -0.71 -13.02
N LEU A 402 22.68 -1.44 -12.25
CA LEU A 402 21.24 -1.46 -12.47
C LEU A 402 20.59 -0.13 -12.08
N GLY A 403 21.06 0.50 -11.00
CA GLY A 403 20.58 1.82 -10.58
C GLY A 403 20.86 2.92 -11.61
N PHE A 404 22.01 2.87 -12.29
CA PHE A 404 22.38 3.84 -13.32
C PHE A 404 21.39 3.88 -14.49
N THR A 405 20.75 2.75 -14.80
CA THR A 405 19.76 2.68 -15.89
C THR A 405 18.53 3.56 -15.68
N LEU A 406 18.32 4.06 -14.46
CA LEU A 406 17.23 4.96 -14.11
C LEU A 406 17.68 6.43 -14.01
N GLU A 407 18.94 6.76 -14.30
CA GLU A 407 19.46 8.13 -14.09
C GLU A 407 18.86 9.20 -15.01
N ASN A 408 18.15 8.80 -16.08
CA ASN A 408 17.30 9.73 -16.83
C ASN A 408 16.09 10.24 -16.05
N PHE A 409 15.83 9.70 -14.85
CA PHE A 409 14.86 10.26 -13.92
C PHE A 409 15.57 11.07 -12.84
N ASP A 410 15.14 12.31 -12.62
CA ASP A 410 15.59 13.17 -11.54
C ASP A 410 15.10 12.67 -10.16
N VAL A 411 15.36 13.45 -9.11
CA VAL A 411 14.98 13.11 -7.72
C VAL A 411 13.49 12.87 -7.56
N ILE A 412 12.63 13.58 -8.30
CA ILE A 412 11.18 13.49 -8.18
C ILE A 412 10.54 12.68 -9.32
N GLY A 413 11.34 12.00 -10.13
CA GLY A 413 10.88 11.15 -11.23
C GLY A 413 10.50 11.89 -12.52
N GLY A 414 10.92 13.16 -12.64
CA GLY A 414 10.90 13.92 -13.89
C GLY A 414 11.97 13.41 -14.86
N TRP A 415 11.70 13.47 -16.16
CA TRP A 415 12.67 13.04 -17.17
C TRP A 415 13.74 14.12 -17.41
N ARG A 416 15.01 13.72 -17.49
CA ARG A 416 16.15 14.60 -17.71
C ARG A 416 17.19 14.01 -18.67
N THR A 417 17.88 14.88 -19.38
CA THR A 417 19.01 14.56 -20.27
C THR A 417 20.33 15.18 -19.80
N VAL A 418 20.28 16.07 -18.83
CA VAL A 418 21.43 16.74 -18.22
C VAL A 418 21.36 16.52 -16.70
N ASP A 419 22.49 16.22 -16.08
CA ASP A 419 22.59 15.94 -14.65
C ASP A 419 22.76 17.21 -13.80
N GLU A 420 22.80 17.06 -12.48
CA GLU A 420 22.97 18.17 -11.54
C GLU A 420 24.34 18.87 -11.68
N ALA A 421 25.31 18.24 -12.34
CA ALA A 421 26.61 18.82 -12.67
C ALA A 421 26.64 19.52 -14.04
N GLY A 422 25.50 19.60 -14.74
CA GLY A 422 25.38 20.24 -16.05
C GLY A 422 25.91 19.40 -17.21
N ARG A 423 26.07 18.09 -17.03
CA ARG A 423 26.60 17.17 -18.05
C ARG A 423 25.53 16.23 -18.62
N PRO A 424 25.70 15.72 -19.85
CA PRO A 424 24.80 14.71 -20.39
C PRO A 424 24.65 13.51 -19.44
N VAL A 425 23.41 13.09 -19.20
CA VAL A 425 23.11 11.92 -18.37
C VAL A 425 23.63 10.66 -19.06
N ASP A 426 24.47 9.91 -18.35
CA ASP A 426 24.85 8.55 -18.72
C ASP A 426 24.01 7.56 -17.92
N ALA A 427 22.97 7.02 -18.56
CA ALA A 427 22.09 6.00 -17.99
C ALA A 427 22.47 4.57 -18.45
N THR A 428 23.76 4.32 -18.72
CA THR A 428 24.23 2.99 -19.06
C THR A 428 24.58 2.17 -17.82
N GLY A 429 24.17 0.90 -17.84
CA GLY A 429 24.53 -0.12 -16.87
C GLY A 429 25.23 -1.31 -17.54
N GLU A 430 25.72 -2.23 -16.73
CA GLU A 430 26.40 -3.44 -17.19
C GLU A 430 26.03 -4.60 -16.25
N THR A 431 25.73 -5.77 -16.80
CA THR A 431 25.49 -6.98 -16.00
C THR A 431 26.81 -7.60 -15.54
N LEU A 432 26.75 -8.53 -14.60
CA LEU A 432 27.92 -9.33 -14.18
C LEU A 432 28.60 -10.08 -15.34
N GLY A 433 27.84 -10.40 -16.40
CA GLY A 433 28.35 -11.05 -17.61
C GLY A 433 28.91 -10.09 -18.66
N GLY A 434 28.94 -8.77 -18.39
CA GLY A 434 29.43 -7.75 -19.31
C GLY A 434 28.42 -7.25 -20.34
N ALA A 435 27.14 -7.64 -20.23
CA ALA A 435 26.10 -7.17 -21.14
C ALA A 435 25.72 -5.72 -20.79
N LYS A 436 25.75 -4.82 -21.76
CA LYS A 436 25.36 -3.42 -21.59
C LYS A 436 23.85 -3.26 -21.49
N ILE A 437 23.40 -2.36 -20.63
CA ILE A 437 22.01 -2.02 -20.39
C ILE A 437 21.82 -0.52 -20.63
N GLU A 438 20.91 -0.13 -21.51
CA GLU A 438 20.68 1.28 -21.84
C GLU A 438 19.34 1.76 -21.31
N GLY A 439 19.37 2.58 -20.27
CA GLY A 439 18.20 3.25 -19.71
C GLY A 439 17.10 2.27 -19.24
N LEU A 440 15.90 2.81 -19.07
CA LEU A 440 14.72 2.04 -18.67
C LEU A 440 14.37 0.93 -19.67
N ARG A 441 14.49 1.21 -20.98
CA ARG A 441 14.21 0.23 -22.04
C ARG A 441 15.08 -1.01 -21.89
N GLY A 442 16.40 -0.83 -21.77
CA GLY A 442 17.34 -1.93 -21.56
C GLY A 442 17.08 -2.67 -20.25
N LEU A 443 16.78 -1.95 -19.16
CA LEU A 443 16.48 -2.56 -17.87
C LEU A 443 15.25 -3.48 -17.95
N ARG A 444 14.17 -3.04 -18.60
CA ARG A 444 12.97 -3.86 -18.79
C ARG A 444 13.27 -5.08 -19.65
N ALA A 445 14.01 -4.91 -20.75
CA ALA A 445 14.41 -6.03 -21.59
C ALA A 445 15.17 -7.09 -20.80
N LEU A 446 16.12 -6.67 -19.95
CA LEU A 446 16.85 -7.58 -19.05
C LEU A 446 15.92 -8.30 -18.06
N LEU A 447 15.00 -7.57 -17.43
CA LEU A 447 14.09 -8.14 -16.42
C LEU A 447 13.04 -9.09 -17.03
N LEU A 448 12.76 -8.96 -18.32
CA LEU A 448 11.79 -9.78 -19.05
C LEU A 448 12.45 -10.93 -19.83
N ASP A 449 13.78 -10.97 -19.90
CA ASP A 449 14.54 -12.04 -20.57
C ASP A 449 14.38 -13.39 -19.86
N ASP A 450 14.34 -13.38 -18.52
CA ASP A 450 13.88 -14.51 -17.70
C ASP A 450 12.42 -14.27 -17.25
N PRO A 451 11.43 -14.85 -17.95
CA PRO A 451 10.02 -14.60 -17.67
C PRO A 451 9.56 -15.15 -16.31
N GLU A 452 10.31 -16.05 -15.67
CA GLU A 452 9.95 -16.57 -14.35
C GLU A 452 10.51 -15.74 -13.19
N GLN A 453 11.60 -15.01 -13.39
CA GLN A 453 12.31 -14.32 -12.31
C GLN A 453 11.42 -13.32 -11.58
N PHE A 454 10.77 -12.41 -12.30
CA PHE A 454 9.89 -11.42 -11.68
C PHE A 454 8.63 -12.04 -11.06
N PRO A 455 7.85 -12.91 -11.75
CA PRO A 455 6.74 -13.63 -11.12
C PRO A 455 7.12 -14.43 -9.87
N ARG A 456 8.34 -14.99 -9.82
CA ARG A 456 8.86 -15.67 -8.63
C ARG A 456 9.03 -14.73 -7.46
N THR A 457 9.65 -13.56 -7.68
CA THR A 457 9.75 -12.53 -6.64
C THR A 457 8.37 -12.06 -6.18
N VAL A 458 7.43 -11.82 -7.09
CA VAL A 458 6.06 -11.44 -6.70
C VAL A 458 5.40 -12.55 -5.87
N THR A 459 5.57 -13.81 -6.25
CA THR A 459 5.03 -14.97 -5.52
C THR A 459 5.66 -15.10 -4.13
N GLU A 460 6.97 -14.87 -4.00
CA GLU A 460 7.67 -14.85 -2.69
C GLU A 460 7.10 -13.77 -1.78
N LYS A 461 6.93 -12.54 -2.28
CA LYS A 461 6.38 -11.43 -1.50
C LYS A 461 4.92 -11.66 -1.13
N LEU A 462 4.10 -12.14 -2.07
CA LEU A 462 2.71 -12.50 -1.82
C LEU A 462 2.58 -13.64 -0.81
N MET A 463 3.43 -14.66 -0.90
CA MET A 463 3.41 -15.79 0.03
C MET A 463 3.81 -15.32 1.44
N ALA A 464 4.84 -14.48 1.57
CA ALA A 464 5.20 -13.90 2.87
C ALA A 464 4.04 -13.13 3.51
N TYR A 465 3.35 -12.30 2.70
CA TYR A 465 2.17 -11.55 3.11
C TYR A 465 1.00 -12.47 3.49
N ALA A 466 0.71 -13.50 2.69
CA ALA A 466 -0.36 -14.47 2.95
C ALA A 466 -0.14 -15.27 4.25
N LEU A 467 1.11 -15.60 4.57
CA LEU A 467 1.47 -16.38 5.74
C LEU A 467 1.69 -15.53 6.99
N GLY A 468 1.88 -14.21 6.85
CA GLY A 468 2.23 -13.32 7.96
C GLY A 468 3.62 -13.59 8.54
N ARG A 469 4.51 -14.22 7.77
CA ARG A 469 5.90 -14.53 8.15
C ARG A 469 6.80 -14.46 6.92
N ARG A 470 8.12 -14.43 7.13
CA ARG A 470 9.08 -14.56 6.04
C ARG A 470 8.98 -15.95 5.40
N VAL A 471 9.21 -16.00 4.10
CA VAL A 471 9.39 -17.25 3.34
C VAL A 471 10.71 -17.89 3.78
N GLU A 472 10.67 -19.18 4.07
CA GLU A 472 11.83 -19.95 4.52
C GLU A 472 12.34 -20.86 3.40
N TYR A 473 13.50 -21.49 3.60
CA TYR A 473 14.11 -22.36 2.59
C TYR A 473 13.18 -23.50 2.13
N TYR A 474 12.32 -24.01 3.04
CA TYR A 474 11.39 -25.10 2.77
C TYR A 474 10.13 -24.66 1.99
N ASP A 475 9.85 -23.36 1.88
CA ASP A 475 8.75 -22.83 1.06
C ASP A 475 9.16 -22.73 -0.43
N ARG A 476 10.47 -22.66 -0.72
CA ARG A 476 11.00 -22.47 -2.08
C ARG A 476 10.50 -23.49 -3.12
N PRO A 477 10.38 -24.81 -2.81
CA PRO A 477 9.80 -25.77 -3.75
C PRO A 477 8.35 -25.45 -4.12
N ALA A 478 7.54 -25.00 -3.16
CA ALA A 478 6.15 -24.63 -3.41
C ALA A 478 6.07 -23.40 -4.33
N ILE A 479 6.92 -22.39 -4.08
CA ILE A 479 6.99 -21.18 -4.90
C ILE A 479 7.38 -21.51 -6.34
N ARG A 480 8.43 -22.32 -6.56
CA ARG A 480 8.83 -22.75 -7.91
C ARG A 480 7.70 -23.47 -8.64
N LYS A 481 6.99 -24.36 -7.95
CA LYS A 481 5.84 -25.07 -8.51
C LYS A 481 4.72 -24.10 -8.90
N ILE A 482 4.38 -23.13 -8.05
CA ILE A 482 3.34 -22.13 -8.32
C ILE A 482 3.69 -21.32 -9.57
N VAL A 483 4.92 -20.83 -9.67
CA VAL A 483 5.38 -20.03 -10.82
C VAL A 483 5.35 -20.84 -12.10
N HIS A 484 5.87 -22.07 -12.07
CA HIS A 484 5.85 -22.99 -13.20
C HIS A 484 4.41 -23.26 -13.68
N ASP A 485 3.49 -23.58 -12.77
CA ASP A 485 2.09 -23.86 -13.12
C ASP A 485 1.36 -22.60 -13.64
N ALA A 486 1.72 -21.42 -13.12
CA ALA A 486 1.16 -20.14 -13.52
C ALA A 486 1.63 -19.68 -14.92
N ALA A 487 2.74 -20.23 -15.44
CA ALA A 487 3.22 -19.94 -16.79
C ALA A 487 2.15 -20.25 -17.85
N ALA A 488 1.40 -21.35 -17.68
CA ALA A 488 0.28 -21.72 -18.57
C ALA A 488 -0.87 -20.70 -18.58
N GLN A 489 -0.92 -19.82 -17.57
CA GLN A 489 -1.89 -18.74 -17.43
C GLN A 489 -1.23 -17.37 -17.55
N ASN A 490 -0.03 -17.27 -18.14
CA ASN A 490 0.72 -16.04 -18.33
C ASN A 490 0.97 -15.26 -17.03
N TYR A 491 1.21 -15.97 -15.91
CA TYR A 491 1.54 -15.39 -14.61
C TYR A 491 0.50 -14.35 -14.11
N ARG A 492 -0.78 -14.60 -14.37
CA ARG A 492 -1.87 -13.74 -13.88
C ARG A 492 -1.93 -13.72 -12.36
N TRP A 493 -2.35 -12.58 -11.80
CA TRP A 493 -2.56 -12.43 -10.35
C TRP A 493 -3.37 -13.58 -9.75
N SER A 494 -4.51 -13.92 -10.36
CA SER A 494 -5.39 -15.00 -9.89
C SER A 494 -4.70 -16.36 -9.87
N SER A 495 -3.83 -16.64 -10.85
CA SER A 495 -3.10 -17.90 -10.95
C SER A 495 -2.05 -18.05 -9.84
N LEU A 496 -1.29 -16.99 -9.55
CA LEU A 496 -0.31 -16.98 -8.46
C LEU A 496 -0.98 -17.06 -7.09
N ILE A 497 -2.03 -16.25 -6.87
CA ILE A 497 -2.80 -16.22 -5.62
C ILE A 497 -3.47 -17.59 -5.39
N SER A 498 -4.10 -18.17 -6.40
CA SER A 498 -4.70 -19.49 -6.29
C SER A 498 -3.64 -20.57 -6.03
N GLY A 499 -2.46 -20.46 -6.62
CA GLY A 499 -1.35 -21.36 -6.36
C GLY A 499 -0.88 -21.31 -4.91
N ILE A 500 -0.75 -20.10 -4.34
CA ILE A 500 -0.41 -19.91 -2.92
C ILE A 500 -1.47 -20.54 -2.03
N VAL A 501 -2.75 -20.26 -2.25
CA VAL A 501 -3.85 -20.77 -1.40
C VAL A 501 -3.93 -22.31 -1.40
N LYS A 502 -3.58 -22.95 -2.52
CA LYS A 502 -3.57 -24.41 -2.65
C LYS A 502 -2.26 -25.06 -2.17
N SER A 503 -1.26 -24.27 -1.80
CA SER A 503 0.06 -24.77 -1.46
C SER A 503 0.11 -25.44 -0.08
N PRO A 504 1.02 -26.40 0.15
CA PRO A 504 1.27 -26.93 1.48
C PRO A 504 1.64 -25.84 2.49
N SER A 505 2.42 -24.83 2.09
CA SER A 505 2.79 -23.70 2.96
C SER A 505 1.58 -22.93 3.49
N PHE A 506 0.50 -22.86 2.71
CA PHE A 506 -0.74 -22.18 3.12
C PHE A 506 -1.66 -23.08 3.94
N LEU A 507 -1.75 -24.38 3.61
CA LEU A 507 -2.70 -25.33 4.18
C LEU A 507 -2.16 -26.13 5.37
N MET A 508 -0.86 -26.09 5.62
CA MET A 508 -0.19 -26.83 6.68
C MET A 508 0.58 -25.89 7.61
N ARG A 509 0.94 -26.42 8.77
CA ARG A 509 1.77 -25.74 9.75
C ARG A 509 2.75 -26.73 10.39
N SER A 510 3.97 -26.26 10.64
CA SER A 510 4.93 -26.95 11.51
C SER A 510 4.72 -26.48 12.95
N ARG A 511 4.90 -27.38 13.91
CA ARG A 511 5.01 -27.04 15.32
C ARG A 511 6.26 -26.17 15.50
N GLY A 512 6.09 -24.95 16.00
CA GLY A 512 7.14 -23.92 16.03
C GLY A 512 6.56 -22.53 16.26
#